data_AF-A0A177MP87-F1
#
_entry.id   AF-A0A177MP87-F1
#
_cell.length_a   1.000
_cell.length_b   1.000
_cell.length_c   1.000
_cell.angle_alpha   90.00
_cell.angle_beta   90.00
_cell.angle_gamma   90.00
#
_symmetry.space_group_name_H-M   'P 1'
#
loop_
_entity.id
_entity.type
_entity.pdbx_description
1 polymer ?
#
loop_
_entity_poly.entity_id
_entity_poly.type
_entity_poly.pdbx_seq_one_letter_code
_entity_poly.pdbx_strand_id
1 'polypeptide(L)' 'MNESEIYQRINQALAEAPRNQYTVELHLQMLKYADALKNITAKEFCEGVGLRESFGTEFSKMRNLTQRLKAAGLNTDLL' A
#
# COMPACT_ATOMS: atom_id res chain seq x y z
N MET A 1 -14.19 -6.56 -0.27
CA MET A 1 -13.13 -6.67 -1.29
C MET A 1 -12.09 -7.62 -0.74
N ASN A 2 -11.67 -8.60 -1.53
CA ASN A 2 -10.65 -9.57 -1.12
C ASN A 2 -9.23 -9.03 -1.44
N GLU A 3 -8.20 -9.73 -0.96
CA GLU A 3 -6.79 -9.32 -1.14
C GLU A 3 -6.37 -9.28 -2.62
N SER A 4 -6.83 -10.22 -3.44
CA SER A 4 -6.50 -10.27 -4.87
C SER A 4 -7.05 -9.05 -5.62
N GLU A 5 -8.29 -8.65 -5.33
CA GLU A 5 -8.90 -7.43 -5.86
C GLU A 5 -8.14 -6.18 -5.43
N ILE A 6 -7.66 -6.13 -4.18
CA ILE A 6 -6.83 -5.03 -3.69
C ILE A 6 -5.54 -4.97 -4.49
N TYR A 7 -4.81 -6.08 -4.62
CA TYR A 7 -3.54 -6.10 -5.34
C TYR A 7 -3.68 -5.69 -6.81
N GLN A 8 -4.75 -6.13 -7.48
CA GLN A 8 -5.06 -5.70 -8.84
C GLN A 8 -5.28 -4.18 -8.93
N ARG A 9 -6.05 -3.60 -8.00
CA ARG A 9 -6.28 -2.15 -7.96
C ARG A 9 -5.00 -1.37 -7.69
N ILE A 10 -4.16 -1.85 -6.77
CA ILE A 10 -2.85 -1.24 -6.50
C ILE A 10 -1.99 -1.27 -7.76
N ASN A 11 -1.88 -2.43 -8.42
CA ASN A 11 -1.08 -2.57 -9.64
C ASN A 11 -1.58 -1.63 -10.75
N GLN A 12 -2.89 -1.54 -10.95
CA GLN A 12 -3.49 -0.61 -11.91
C GLN A 12 -3.16 0.85 -11.58
N ALA A 13 -3.34 1.27 -10.32
CA ALA A 13 -3.02 2.64 -9.89
C ALA A 13 -1.54 2.97 -10.12
N LEU A 14 -0.64 2.02 -9.85
CA LEU A 14 0.79 2.17 -10.10
C LEU A 14 1.14 2.28 -11.60
N ALA A 15 0.42 1.58 -12.46
CA ALA A 15 0.60 1.66 -13.91
C ALA A 15 0.10 3.00 -14.48
N GLU A 16 -0.94 3.57 -13.87
CA GLU A 16 -1.52 4.86 -14.24
C GLU A 16 -0.82 6.05 -13.54
N ALA A 17 0.13 5.77 -12.64
CA ALA A 17 0.83 6.79 -11.87
C ALA A 17 1.54 7.80 -12.79
N PRO A 18 1.44 9.12 -12.51
CA PRO A 18 2.15 10.12 -13.28
C PRO A 18 3.66 9.90 -13.29
N ARG A 19 4.34 10.45 -14.30
CA ARG A 19 5.79 10.33 -14.43
C ARG A 19 6.50 10.76 -13.14
N ASN A 20 7.43 9.93 -12.67
CA ASN A 20 8.19 10.10 -11.43
C ASN A 20 7.35 10.05 -10.13
N GLN A 21 6.08 9.64 -10.18
CA GLN A 21 5.21 9.54 -8.99
C GLN A 21 4.94 8.09 -8.55
N TYR A 22 5.55 7.09 -9.18
CA TYR A 22 5.30 5.67 -8.89
C TYR A 22 5.38 5.32 -7.39
N THR A 23 6.44 5.75 -6.71
CA THR A 23 6.63 5.48 -5.27
C THR A 23 5.63 6.24 -4.40
N VAL A 24 5.27 7.46 -4.80
CA VAL A 24 4.25 8.25 -4.09
C VAL A 24 2.89 7.58 -4.20
N GLU A 25 2.54 7.12 -5.40
CA GLU A 25 1.31 6.37 -5.64
C GLU A 25 1.30 5.06 -4.84
N LEU A 26 2.43 4.34 -4.79
CA LEU A 26 2.56 3.16 -3.94
C LEU A 26 2.26 3.45 -2.47
N HIS A 27 2.80 4.54 -1.92
CA HIS A 27 2.54 4.96 -0.56
C HIS A 27 1.07 5.35 -0.34
N LEU A 28 0.45 6.03 -1.30
CA LEU A 28 -0.96 6.37 -1.25
C LEU A 28 -1.84 5.10 -1.21
N GLN A 29 -1.54 4.12 -2.06
CA GLN A 29 -2.26 2.85 -2.07
C GLN A 29 -2.06 2.05 -0.75
N MET A 30 -0.86 2.08 -0.16
CA MET A 30 -0.61 1.49 1.16
C MET A 30 -1.40 2.18 2.27
N LEU A 31 -1.59 3.51 2.20
CA LEU A 31 -2.43 4.26 3.13
C LEU A 31 -3.91 3.89 2.94
N LYS A 32 -4.38 3.90 1.69
CA LYS A 32 -5.77 3.64 1.31
C LYS A 32 -6.26 2.26 1.76
N TYR A 33 -5.43 1.23 1.59
CA TYR A 33 -5.78 -0.15 1.93
C TYR A 33 -5.19 -0.63 3.27
N ALA A 34 -4.73 0.27 4.14
CA ALA A 34 -3.97 -0.09 5.33
C ALA A 34 -4.69 -1.09 6.26
N ASP A 35 -5.99 -0.95 6.46
CA ASP A 35 -6.76 -1.88 7.32
C ASP A 35 -6.91 -3.26 6.72
N ALA A 36 -7.02 -3.34 5.39
CA ALA A 36 -7.09 -4.59 4.67
C ALA A 36 -5.73 -5.30 4.61
N LEU A 37 -4.64 -4.53 4.57
CA LEU A 37 -3.27 -5.03 4.48
C LEU A 37 -2.61 -5.30 5.86
N LYS A 38 -3.30 -5.03 6.98
CA LYS A 38 -2.70 -5.03 8.32
C LYS A 38 -2.05 -6.35 8.73
N ASN A 39 -2.57 -7.48 8.25
CA ASN A 39 -2.12 -8.83 8.59
C ASN A 39 -1.19 -9.44 7.53
N ILE A 40 -0.90 -8.71 6.45
CA ILE A 40 -0.09 -9.19 5.34
C ILE A 40 1.39 -8.96 5.66
N THR A 41 2.22 -9.95 5.34
CA THR A 41 3.68 -9.81 5.42
C THR A 41 4.21 -8.98 4.26
N ALA A 42 5.38 -8.36 4.43
CA ALA A 42 6.01 -7.60 3.36
C ALA A 42 6.29 -8.44 2.10
N LYS A 43 6.58 -9.73 2.28
CA LYS A 43 6.80 -10.67 1.18
C LYS A 43 5.51 -10.93 0.41
N GLU A 44 4.43 -11.30 1.10
CA GLU A 44 3.12 -11.56 0.48
C GLU A 44 2.59 -10.31 -0.26
N PHE A 45 2.79 -9.13 0.32
CA PHE A 45 2.41 -7.88 -0.34
C PHE A 45 3.19 -7.67 -1.65
N CYS A 46 4.51 -7.81 -1.62
CA CYS A 46 5.34 -7.65 -2.82
C CYS A 46 4.99 -8.69 -3.89
N GLU A 47 4.80 -9.96 -3.52
CA GLU A 47 4.41 -11.02 -4.44
C GLU A 47 3.01 -10.78 -5.02
N GLY A 48 2.04 -10.40 -4.19
CA GLY A 48 0.66 -10.17 -4.61
C GLY A 48 0.50 -9.00 -5.58
N VAL A 49 1.23 -7.90 -5.35
CA VAL A 49 1.20 -6.71 -6.23
C VAL A 49 2.12 -6.85 -7.45
N GLY A 50 3.10 -7.76 -7.40
CA GLY A 50 4.12 -7.92 -8.45
C GLY A 50 5.30 -6.95 -8.30
N LEU A 51 5.64 -6.57 -7.06
CA LEU A 51 6.76 -5.69 -6.73
C LEU A 51 8.04 -6.47 -6.45
N ARG A 52 9.18 -5.81 -6.65
CA ARG A 52 10.48 -6.34 -6.23
C ARG A 52 10.54 -6.41 -4.70
N GLU A 53 11.20 -7.43 -4.16
CA GLU A 53 11.40 -7.60 -2.71
C GLU A 53 12.03 -6.38 -2.03
N SER A 54 12.79 -5.56 -2.76
CA SER A 54 13.36 -4.30 -2.28
C SER A 54 12.32 -3.33 -1.70
N PHE A 55 11.05 -3.42 -2.13
CA PHE A 55 9.96 -2.61 -1.59
C PHE A 55 9.40 -3.13 -0.26
N GLY A 56 9.77 -4.33 0.19
CA GLY A 56 9.23 -4.93 1.42
C GLY A 56 9.56 -4.14 2.69
N THR A 57 10.77 -3.57 2.76
CA THR A 57 11.15 -2.66 3.84
C THR A 57 10.28 -1.41 3.84
N GLU A 58 9.94 -0.91 2.66
CA GLU A 58 9.15 0.31 2.52
C GLU A 58 7.67 0.09 2.85
N PHE A 59 7.12 -1.07 2.46
CA PHE A 59 5.81 -1.51 2.93
C PHE A 59 5.76 -1.58 4.47
N SER A 60 6.79 -2.17 5.10
CA SER A 60 6.85 -2.31 6.55
C SER A 60 6.87 -0.96 7.27
N LYS A 61 7.64 0.00 6.74
CA LYS A 61 7.69 1.37 7.26
C LYS A 61 6.35 2.09 7.08
N MET A 62 5.75 1.98 5.89
CA MET A 62 4.44 2.58 5.62
C MET A 62 3.34 2.00 6.50
N ARG A 63 3.32 0.69 6.73
CA ARG A 63 2.36 0.06 7.67
C ARG A 63 2.47 0.65 9.08
N ASN A 64 3.69 0.80 9.60
CA ASN A 64 3.92 1.39 10.92
C ASN A 64 3.55 2.89 10.95
N LEU A 65 3.88 3.63 9.89
CA LEU A 65 3.51 5.04 9.76
C LEU A 65 2.00 5.21 9.73
N THR A 66 1.28 4.42 8.94
CA THR A 66 -0.18 4.51 8.83
C THR A 66 -0.86 4.25 10.17
N GLN A 67 -0.37 3.29 10.96
CA GLN A 67 -0.87 3.08 12.32
C GLN A 67 -0.74 4.34 13.19
N ARG A 68 0.41 5.04 13.13
CA ARG A 68 0.60 6.31 13.85
C ARG A 68 -0.27 7.43 13.32
N LEU A 69 -0.44 7.53 12.00
CA LEU A 69 -1.29 8.55 11.38
C LEU A 69 -2.76 8.37 11.75
N LYS A 70 -3.26 7.13 11.74
CA LYS A 70 -4.63 6.82 12.19
C LYS A 70 -4.82 7.13 13.67
N ALA A 71 -3.83 6.78 14.50
CA ALA A 71 -3.85 7.15 15.92
C ALA A 71 -3.84 8.68 16.14
N ALA A 72 -3.28 9.45 15.20
CA ALA A 72 -3.31 10.91 15.19
C ALA A 72 -4.57 11.52 14.56
N GLY A 73 -5.54 10.70 14.14
CA GLY A 73 -6.83 11.16 13.60
C GLY A 73 -6.94 11.16 12.07
N LEU A 74 -5.97 10.58 11.34
CA LEU A 74 -6.12 10.38 9.90
C LEU A 74 -7.28 9.42 9.62
N ASN A 75 -8.25 9.86 8.82
CA ASN A 75 -9.31 9.01 8.30
C ASN A 75 -8.98 8.56 6.86
N THR A 76 -8.64 7.29 6.69
CA THR A 76 -8.28 6.68 5.40
C THR A 76 -9.49 6.40 4.50
N ASP A 77 -10.71 6.43 5.03
CA ASP A 77 -11.94 6.19 4.25
C ASP A 77 -12.28 7.37 3.31
N LEU A 78 -11.55 8.48 3.43
CA LEU A 78 -11.69 9.69 2.61
C LEU A 78 -10.70 9.72 1.42
N LEU A 79 -9.92 8.64 1.21
CA LEU A 79 -8.88 8.53 0.17
C LEU A 79 -9.34 7.73 -1.07
#